data_AF-A0A432GE33-F1
#
_entry.id   AF-A0A432GE33-F1
#
_cell.length_a   1.000
_cell.length_b   1.000
_cell.length_c   1.000
_cell.angle_alpha   90.00
_cell.angle_beta   90.00
_cell.angle_gamma   90.00
#
_symmetry.space_group_name_H-M   'P 1'
#
loop_
_entity.id
_entity.type
_entity.pdbx_description
1 polymer ?
#
loop_
_entity_poly.entity_id
_entity_poly.type
_entity_poly.pdbx_seq_one_letter_code
_entity_poly.pdbx_strand_id
1 'polypeptide(L)'
;MFRLRFQGVRIQLHWNKIIQKILEFLIRRLLLKGDSLFKAQPYLRQEKQTLLDKSSGRRIIYFTFRTLHFLDWFAPIDSALERSFPGKYEVFYIDFSTTLHRIGKGFEYLHFRQQVEERLLQLNISPLRHFSHEELSEYTSFPDADVHVTCESIRQETFSVPERIYLPHYALPKAIDIGLPENIRFNHVFLPTRPPYTYKQLEQKFQEEIKVHSVGYPK
;
A
#
# COMPACT_ATOMS: atom_id res chain seq x y z
N MET A 1 -39.44 19.11 -3.06
CA MET A 1 -39.18 19.04 -1.60
C MET A 1 -38.22 17.91 -1.17
N PHE A 2 -37.58 17.15 -2.09
CA PHE A 2 -36.69 16.01 -1.75
C PHE A 2 -35.17 16.28 -1.86
N ARG A 3 -34.73 17.35 -2.55
CA ARG A 3 -33.29 17.67 -2.72
C ARG A 3 -32.62 18.34 -1.51
N LEU A 4 -33.38 19.03 -0.66
CA LEU A 4 -32.86 19.74 0.52
C LEU A 4 -32.54 18.78 1.70
N ARG A 5 -33.25 17.66 1.82
CA ARG A 5 -33.02 16.65 2.87
C ARG A 5 -31.69 15.88 2.68
N PHE A 6 -31.26 15.64 1.45
CA PHE A 6 -29.99 14.95 1.17
C PHE A 6 -28.74 15.81 1.39
N GLN A 7 -28.84 17.13 1.25
CA GLN A 7 -27.75 18.05 1.56
C GLN A 7 -27.56 18.19 3.08
N GLY A 8 -28.65 18.27 3.85
CA GLY A 8 -28.61 18.33 5.31
C GLY A 8 -27.96 17.09 5.94
N VAL A 9 -28.29 15.89 5.46
CA VAL A 9 -27.69 14.63 5.94
C VAL A 9 -26.20 14.52 5.58
N ARG A 10 -25.79 14.98 4.39
CA ARG A 10 -24.36 15.03 4.01
C ARG A 10 -23.56 15.99 4.89
N ILE A 11 -24.12 17.16 5.19
CA ILE A 11 -23.50 18.15 6.07
C ILE A 11 -23.43 17.60 7.50
N GLN A 12 -24.49 16.96 8.00
CA GLN A 12 -24.51 16.33 9.33
C GLN A 12 -23.50 15.17 9.45
N LEU A 13 -23.36 14.32 8.43
CA LEU A 13 -22.34 13.27 8.39
C LEU A 13 -20.92 13.83 8.31
N HIS A 14 -20.73 14.95 7.60
CA HIS A 14 -19.43 15.63 7.51
C HIS A 14 -19.05 16.27 8.84
N TRP A 15 -19.99 16.94 9.51
CA TRP A 15 -19.79 17.50 10.85
C TRP A 15 -19.58 16.42 11.91
N ASN A 16 -20.31 15.30 11.85
CA ASN A 16 -20.06 14.17 12.74
C ASN A 16 -18.67 13.55 12.52
N LYS A 17 -18.19 13.48 11.27
CA LYS A 17 -16.81 13.08 10.96
C LYS A 17 -15.79 14.08 11.49
N ILE A 18 -16.06 15.38 11.40
CA ILE A 18 -15.18 16.43 11.93
C ILE A 18 -15.13 16.35 13.46
N ILE A 19 -16.28 16.20 14.12
CA ILE A 19 -16.39 16.06 15.57
C ILE A 19 -15.69 14.77 16.03
N GLN A 20 -15.86 13.65 15.31
CA GLN A 20 -15.10 12.42 15.57
C GLN A 20 -13.60 12.65 15.38
N LYS A 21 -13.15 13.30 14.30
CA LYS A 21 -11.73 13.62 14.10
C LYS A 21 -11.17 14.52 15.21
N ILE A 22 -11.96 15.48 15.72
CA ILE A 22 -11.56 16.36 16.83
C ILE A 22 -11.52 15.59 18.15
N LEU A 23 -12.53 14.76 18.45
CA LEU A 23 -12.53 13.92 19.64
C LEU A 23 -11.38 12.92 19.61
N GLU A 24 -11.15 12.31 18.45
CA GLU A 24 -10.06 11.37 18.24
C GLU A 24 -8.71 12.07 18.36
N PHE A 25 -8.57 13.29 17.85
CA PHE A 25 -7.37 14.12 18.05
C PHE A 25 -7.14 14.47 19.52
N LEU A 26 -8.20 14.83 20.26
CA LEU A 26 -8.12 15.17 21.69
C LEU A 26 -7.82 13.95 22.56
N ILE A 27 -8.45 12.80 22.28
CA ILE A 27 -8.18 11.51 22.91
C ILE A 27 -6.74 11.07 22.60
N ARG A 28 -6.28 11.22 21.35
CA ARG A 28 -4.91 10.91 20.95
C ARG A 28 -3.88 11.81 21.65
N ARG A 29 -4.21 13.07 21.91
CA ARG A 29 -3.35 14.03 22.62
C ARG A 29 -3.26 13.77 24.12
N LEU A 30 -4.31 13.19 24.74
CA LEU A 30 -4.35 12.89 26.17
C LEU A 30 -3.84 11.49 26.54
N LEU A 31 -3.99 10.48 25.68
CA LEU A 31 -3.77 9.06 26.05
C LEU A 31 -2.45 8.44 25.59
N LEU A 32 -1.67 9.07 24.72
CA LEU A 32 -0.56 8.38 24.05
C LEU A 32 0.81 8.96 24.41
N LYS A 33 1.31 8.50 25.55
CA LYS A 33 2.74 8.17 25.63
C LYS A 33 2.97 6.88 24.84
N GLY A 34 3.63 7.00 23.69
CA GLY A 34 4.49 5.95 23.12
C GLY A 34 3.83 4.79 22.39
N ASP A 35 3.05 3.93 23.04
CA ASP A 35 3.19 2.49 22.68
C ASP A 35 1.97 1.74 22.14
N SER A 36 0.79 2.33 21.93
CA SER A 36 -0.26 1.58 21.20
C SER A 36 -1.43 2.40 20.69
N LEU A 37 -1.26 2.96 19.51
CA LEU A 37 -2.39 3.51 18.74
C LEU A 37 -3.22 2.43 18.04
N PHE A 38 -2.61 1.31 17.65
CA PHE A 38 -3.31 0.20 17.00
C PHE A 38 -4.25 -0.55 17.95
N LYS A 39 -3.88 -0.69 19.23
CA LYS A 39 -4.74 -1.33 20.25
C LYS A 39 -6.05 -0.58 20.51
N ALA A 40 -6.17 0.67 20.06
CA ALA A 40 -7.31 1.53 20.39
C ALA A 40 -8.55 1.32 19.50
N GLN A 41 -8.50 0.49 18.45
CA GLN A 41 -9.64 0.27 17.53
C GLN A 41 -9.97 -1.22 17.34
N PRO A 42 -10.52 -1.90 18.36
CA PRO A 42 -10.82 -3.34 18.32
C PRO A 42 -11.79 -3.73 17.19
N TYR A 43 -12.74 -2.85 16.84
CA TYR A 43 -13.68 -3.10 15.76
C TYR A 43 -13.01 -3.21 14.39
N LEU A 44 -12.10 -2.28 14.07
CA LEU A 44 -11.37 -2.29 12.80
C LEU A 44 -10.48 -3.54 12.68
N ARG A 45 -9.87 -3.96 13.79
CA ARG A 45 -9.10 -5.21 13.85
C ARG A 45 -9.96 -6.43 13.56
N GLN A 46 -11.19 -6.48 14.09
CA GLN A 46 -12.14 -7.57 13.82
C GLN A 46 -12.58 -7.61 12.36
N GLU A 47 -12.85 -6.45 11.75
CA GLU A 47 -13.19 -6.37 10.32
C GLU A 47 -12.04 -6.82 9.42
N LYS A 48 -10.81 -6.40 9.75
CA LYS A 48 -9.59 -6.88 9.07
C LYS A 48 -9.39 -8.38 9.26
N GLN A 49 -9.56 -8.92 10.46
CA GLN A 49 -9.49 -10.37 10.68
C GLN A 49 -10.53 -11.11 9.84
N THR A 50 -11.76 -10.61 9.79
CA THR A 50 -12.84 -11.18 8.95
C THR A 50 -12.46 -11.16 7.47
N LEU A 51 -11.76 -10.12 6.99
CA LEU A 51 -11.23 -10.06 5.64
C LEU A 51 -10.16 -11.14 5.41
N LEU A 52 -9.21 -11.28 6.33
CA LEU A 52 -8.16 -12.32 6.25
C LEU A 52 -8.77 -13.72 6.20
N ASP A 53 -9.74 -14.01 7.06
CA ASP A 53 -10.42 -15.31 7.11
C ASP A 53 -11.16 -15.61 5.78
N LYS A 54 -11.80 -14.60 5.18
CA LYS A 54 -12.47 -14.69 3.87
C LYS A 54 -11.51 -14.82 2.69
N SER A 55 -10.24 -14.49 2.88
CA SER A 55 -9.21 -14.57 1.84
C SER A 55 -8.71 -16.00 1.65
N SER A 56 -9.12 -16.93 2.52
CA SER A 56 -8.80 -18.35 2.40
C SER A 56 -9.20 -18.92 1.04
N GLY A 57 -8.24 -19.56 0.37
CA GLY A 57 -8.41 -20.16 -0.96
C GLY A 57 -8.26 -19.18 -2.15
N ARG A 58 -8.01 -17.90 -1.91
CA ARG A 58 -7.60 -16.93 -2.96
C ARG A 58 -6.09 -16.89 -3.07
N ARG A 59 -5.59 -16.51 -4.25
CA ARG A 59 -4.18 -16.20 -4.42
C ARG A 59 -3.88 -14.83 -3.83
N ILE A 60 -2.81 -14.75 -3.05
CA ILE A 60 -2.53 -13.56 -2.24
C ILE A 60 -1.45 -12.72 -2.91
N ILE A 61 -1.71 -11.42 -3.04
CA ILE A 61 -0.77 -10.45 -3.62
C ILE A 61 -0.48 -9.38 -2.58
N TYR A 62 0.80 -9.15 -2.32
CA TYR A 62 1.25 -8.02 -1.50
C TYR A 62 1.73 -6.88 -2.38
N PHE A 63 1.24 -5.69 -2.09
CA PHE A 63 1.75 -4.43 -2.60
C PHE A 63 2.43 -3.67 -1.47
N THR A 64 3.75 -3.56 -1.50
CA THR A 64 4.50 -2.88 -0.44
C THR A 64 4.99 -1.50 -0.84
N PHE A 65 4.95 -0.57 0.10
CA PHE A 65 5.37 0.82 -0.12
C PHE A 65 5.75 1.51 1.19
N ARG A 66 6.59 2.55 1.10
CA ARG A 66 6.89 3.47 2.22
C ARG A 66 6.24 4.83 2.06
N THR A 67 5.77 5.17 0.87
CA THR A 67 5.21 6.50 0.57
C THR A 67 3.95 6.41 -0.30
N LEU A 68 3.07 7.41 -0.15
CA LEU A 68 1.73 7.44 -0.76
C LEU A 68 1.70 7.32 -2.28
N HIS A 69 2.69 7.89 -2.96
CA HIS A 69 2.68 7.97 -4.43
C HIS A 69 2.77 6.60 -5.12
N PHE A 70 3.16 5.54 -4.41
CA PHE A 70 3.16 4.18 -4.95
C PHE A 70 1.77 3.57 -5.06
N LEU A 71 0.78 4.06 -4.30
CA LEU A 71 -0.60 3.58 -4.42
C LEU A 71 -1.15 3.80 -5.83
N ASP A 72 -0.70 4.85 -6.50
CA ASP A 72 -1.13 5.20 -7.86
C ASP A 72 -0.55 4.24 -8.92
N TRP A 73 0.55 3.56 -8.62
CA TRP A 73 1.08 2.47 -9.46
C TRP A 73 0.30 1.17 -9.26
N PHE A 74 -0.10 0.91 -8.02
CA PHE A 74 -0.73 -0.35 -7.64
C PHE A 74 -2.21 -0.42 -8.00
N ALA A 75 -2.95 0.67 -7.82
CA ALA A 75 -4.40 0.67 -8.01
C ALA A 75 -4.86 0.29 -9.43
N PRO A 76 -4.19 0.73 -10.53
CA PRO A 76 -4.50 0.24 -11.87
C PRO A 76 -4.27 -1.27 -12.03
N ILE A 77 -3.25 -1.83 -11.37
CA ILE A 77 -2.93 -3.26 -11.41
C ILE A 77 -4.00 -4.06 -10.65
N ASP A 78 -4.35 -3.64 -9.43
CA ASP A 78 -5.46 -4.22 -8.64
C ASP A 78 -6.76 -4.23 -9.46
N SER A 79 -7.10 -3.07 -10.04
CA SER A 79 -8.29 -2.92 -10.89
C SER A 79 -8.26 -3.85 -12.11
N ALA A 80 -7.09 -4.02 -12.75
CA ALA A 80 -6.94 -4.90 -13.89
C ALA A 80 -7.06 -6.38 -13.50
N LEU A 81 -6.51 -6.77 -12.34
CA LEU A 81 -6.63 -8.11 -11.80
C LEU A 81 -8.08 -8.47 -11.50
N GLU A 82 -8.82 -7.61 -10.82
CA GLU A 82 -10.23 -7.87 -10.52
C GLU A 82 -11.10 -7.90 -11.79
N ARG A 83 -10.81 -7.04 -12.79
CA ARG A 83 -11.53 -7.08 -14.08
C ARG A 83 -11.25 -8.34 -14.89
N SER A 84 -9.99 -8.78 -14.91
CA SER A 84 -9.56 -9.91 -15.74
C SER A 84 -9.80 -11.25 -15.07
N PHE A 85 -9.75 -11.29 -13.73
CA PHE A 85 -9.82 -12.49 -12.91
C PHE A 85 -10.65 -12.23 -11.62
N PRO A 86 -11.97 -12.00 -11.75
CA PRO A 86 -12.80 -11.56 -10.63
C PRO A 86 -12.76 -12.54 -9.46
N GLY A 87 -12.46 -12.03 -8.27
CA GLY A 87 -12.43 -12.82 -7.03
C GLY A 87 -11.38 -13.93 -6.96
N LYS A 88 -10.43 -13.99 -7.90
CA LYS A 88 -9.34 -14.98 -7.89
C LYS A 88 -8.19 -14.58 -6.96
N TYR A 89 -8.02 -13.29 -6.75
CA TYR A 89 -6.92 -12.72 -5.98
C TYR A 89 -7.46 -11.92 -4.80
N GLU A 90 -6.71 -11.90 -3.70
CA GLU A 90 -6.84 -10.89 -2.67
C GLU A 90 -5.56 -10.05 -2.62
N VAL A 91 -5.73 -8.73 -2.62
CA VAL A 91 -4.63 -7.77 -2.63
C VAL A 91 -4.55 -7.09 -1.26
N PHE A 92 -3.36 -7.11 -0.66
CA PHE A 92 -3.05 -6.38 0.56
C PHE A 92 -2.01 -5.30 0.30
N TYR A 93 -2.33 -4.08 0.75
CA TYR A 93 -1.48 -2.90 0.65
C TYR A 93 -0.70 -2.76 1.96
N ILE A 94 0.60 -3.05 1.97
CA ILE A 94 1.40 -3.10 3.19
C ILE A 94 2.40 -1.94 3.23
N ASP A 95 2.22 -1.06 4.20
CA ASP A 95 3.02 0.13 4.41
C ASP A 95 4.20 -0.12 5.36
N PHE A 96 5.36 0.37 4.94
CA PHE A 96 6.60 0.41 5.72
C PHE A 96 7.01 1.85 6.04
N SER A 97 6.04 2.76 6.12
CA SER A 97 6.32 4.19 6.23
C SER A 97 7.03 4.57 7.54
N THR A 98 6.83 3.81 8.63
CA THR A 98 7.55 4.03 9.90
C THR A 98 9.07 3.80 9.79
N THR A 99 9.53 3.15 8.70
CA THR A 99 10.96 3.02 8.38
C THR A 99 11.57 4.31 7.83
N LEU A 100 10.75 5.31 7.48
CA LEU A 100 11.21 6.63 7.05
C LEU A 100 11.43 7.53 8.26
N HIS A 101 12.63 8.14 8.35
CA HIS A 101 13.01 9.04 9.44
C HIS A 101 12.00 10.18 9.70
N ARG A 102 11.29 10.65 8.66
CA ARG A 102 10.33 11.76 8.78
C ARG A 102 8.94 11.34 9.29
N ILE A 103 8.62 10.05 9.27
CA ILE A 103 7.30 9.53 9.66
C ILE A 103 7.42 8.86 11.04
N GLY A 104 8.46 8.06 11.27
CA GLY A 104 8.71 7.42 12.57
C GLY A 104 7.49 6.66 13.11
N LYS A 105 7.41 6.52 14.44
CA LYS A 105 6.26 5.92 15.15
C LYS A 105 5.62 7.01 16.01
N GLY A 106 4.48 7.58 15.58
CA GLY A 106 3.90 8.73 16.25
C GLY A 106 2.73 9.39 15.52
N PHE A 107 2.50 10.67 15.80
CA PHE A 107 1.41 11.44 15.17
C PHE A 107 1.60 11.59 13.66
N GLU A 108 2.85 11.65 13.21
CA GLU A 108 3.23 11.72 11.80
C GLU A 108 2.80 10.44 11.07
N TYR A 109 3.02 9.27 11.68
CA TYR A 109 2.52 8.00 11.14
C TYR A 109 0.99 7.93 11.11
N LEU A 110 0.31 8.43 12.14
CA LEU A 110 -1.14 8.49 12.12
C LEU A 110 -1.69 9.38 10.99
N HIS A 111 -1.05 10.51 10.76
CA HIS A 111 -1.40 11.40 9.67
C HIS A 111 -1.15 10.72 8.32
N PHE A 112 0.00 10.07 8.16
CA PHE A 112 0.31 9.28 6.97
C PHE A 112 -0.73 8.18 6.71
N ARG A 113 -1.10 7.41 7.73
CA ARG A 113 -2.12 6.36 7.61
C ARG A 113 -3.47 6.92 7.19
N GLN A 114 -3.90 8.05 7.74
CA GLN A 114 -5.12 8.72 7.30
C GLN A 114 -5.05 9.12 5.82
N GLN A 115 -3.90 9.63 5.37
CA GLN A 115 -3.69 9.95 3.95
C GLN A 115 -3.74 8.69 3.07
N VAL A 116 -3.20 7.55 3.52
CA VAL A 116 -3.30 6.28 2.79
C VAL A 116 -4.76 5.85 2.67
N GLU A 117 -5.50 5.82 3.77
CA GLU A 117 -6.90 5.41 3.78
C GLU A 117 -7.77 6.33 2.90
N GLU A 118 -7.55 7.66 2.98
CA GLU A 118 -8.22 8.62 2.11
C GLU A 118 -7.87 8.42 0.63
N ARG A 119 -6.61 8.11 0.31
CA ARG A 119 -6.18 7.85 -1.08
C ARG A 119 -6.75 6.53 -1.62
N LEU A 120 -6.74 5.46 -0.84
CA LEU A 120 -7.34 4.18 -1.24
C LEU A 120 -8.83 4.34 -1.54
N LEU A 121 -9.57 5.08 -0.71
CA LEU A 121 -10.98 5.38 -0.97
C LEU A 121 -11.18 6.15 -2.28
N GLN A 122 -10.33 7.13 -2.59
CA GLN A 122 -10.39 7.86 -3.87
C GLN A 122 -10.15 6.94 -5.08
N LEU A 123 -9.33 5.90 -4.88
CA LEU A 123 -9.02 4.88 -5.88
C LEU A 123 -10.06 3.74 -5.91
N ASN A 124 -11.17 3.85 -5.16
CA ASN A 124 -12.20 2.83 -4.98
C ASN A 124 -11.70 1.50 -4.38
N ILE A 125 -10.66 1.56 -3.56
CA ILE A 125 -10.11 0.42 -2.83
C ILE A 125 -10.52 0.50 -1.37
N SER A 126 -10.94 -0.63 -0.80
CA SER A 126 -11.31 -0.70 0.61
C SER A 126 -10.08 -0.47 1.51
N PRO A 127 -10.12 0.48 2.46
CA PRO A 127 -9.06 0.66 3.46
C PRO A 127 -8.82 -0.55 4.35
N LEU A 128 -9.76 -1.51 4.41
CA LEU A 128 -9.56 -2.76 5.15
C LEU A 128 -8.41 -3.61 4.57
N ARG A 129 -8.05 -3.40 3.30
CA ARG A 129 -6.90 -4.05 2.65
C ARG A 129 -5.55 -3.42 3.02
N HIS A 130 -5.54 -2.31 3.77
CA HIS A 130 -4.34 -1.59 4.14
C HIS A 130 -3.74 -2.10 5.45
N PHE A 131 -2.60 -2.75 5.28
CA PHE A 131 -1.52 -3.19 6.16
C PHE A 131 -0.54 -2.12 6.65
N SER A 132 -0.24 -1.96 7.93
CA SER A 132 1.12 -1.54 8.34
C SER A 132 1.98 -2.75 8.63
N HIS A 133 3.27 -2.71 8.33
CA HIS A 133 4.13 -3.86 8.64
C HIS A 133 4.21 -4.17 10.14
N GLU A 134 4.01 -3.17 11.00
CA GLU A 134 3.98 -3.37 12.46
C GLU A 134 2.70 -4.10 12.89
N GLU A 135 1.55 -3.76 12.28
CA GLU A 135 0.27 -4.40 12.62
C GLU A 135 0.17 -5.84 12.11
N LEU A 136 1.00 -6.28 11.17
CA LEU A 136 0.98 -7.67 10.69
C LEU A 136 1.17 -8.67 11.82
N SER A 137 2.05 -8.34 12.78
CA SER A 137 2.31 -9.15 13.96
C SER A 137 1.13 -9.26 14.93
N GLU A 138 0.11 -8.40 14.79
CA GLU A 138 -1.08 -8.41 15.63
C GLU A 138 -2.13 -9.44 15.17
N TYR A 139 -1.98 -10.04 13.98
CA TYR A 139 -2.92 -11.04 13.48
C TYR A 139 -2.37 -12.45 13.73
N THR A 140 -3.22 -13.36 14.22
CA THR A 140 -2.83 -14.74 14.55
C THR A 140 -2.25 -15.49 13.35
N SER A 141 -2.75 -15.17 12.15
CA SER A 141 -2.24 -15.69 10.89
C SER A 141 -2.47 -14.65 9.79
N PHE A 142 -1.40 -14.07 9.27
CA PHE A 142 -1.46 -13.25 8.06
C PHE A 142 -1.10 -14.16 6.87
N PRO A 143 -1.89 -14.18 5.78
CA PRO A 143 -1.77 -15.20 4.75
C PRO A 143 -0.56 -14.95 3.86
N ASP A 144 0.29 -15.95 3.63
CA ASP A 144 1.48 -15.84 2.77
C ASP A 144 1.13 -15.41 1.35
N ALA A 145 1.98 -14.56 0.75
CA ALA A 145 1.78 -14.08 -0.61
C ALA A 145 2.31 -15.07 -1.66
N ASP A 146 1.51 -15.29 -2.71
CA ASP A 146 1.97 -15.90 -3.96
C ASP A 146 2.88 -14.95 -4.75
N VAL A 147 2.55 -13.66 -4.72
CA VAL A 147 3.24 -12.61 -5.48
C VAL A 147 3.45 -11.38 -4.60
N HIS A 148 4.66 -10.84 -4.63
CA HIS A 148 4.98 -9.58 -3.99
C HIS A 148 5.39 -8.55 -5.05
N VAL A 149 4.69 -7.43 -5.08
CA VAL A 149 4.99 -6.28 -5.93
C VAL A 149 5.48 -5.12 -5.09
N THR A 150 6.61 -4.54 -5.49
CA THR A 150 7.18 -3.37 -4.81
C THR A 150 7.82 -2.42 -5.82
N CYS A 151 7.91 -1.15 -5.45
CA CYS A 151 8.60 -0.13 -6.24
C CYS A 151 9.96 0.23 -5.63
N GLU A 152 10.31 -0.28 -4.44
CA GLU A 152 11.47 0.20 -3.70
C GLU A 152 12.13 -0.86 -2.83
N SER A 153 13.36 -0.58 -2.40
CA SER A 153 14.06 -1.38 -1.41
C SER A 153 13.68 -1.00 0.01
N ILE A 154 13.15 -1.97 0.75
CA ILE A 154 12.67 -1.80 2.12
C ILE A 154 13.46 -2.74 3.03
N ARG A 155 14.37 -2.21 3.84
CA ARG A 155 15.28 -3.03 4.68
C ARG A 155 14.59 -3.92 5.70
N GLN A 156 13.41 -3.52 6.19
CA GLN A 156 12.65 -4.27 7.20
C GLN A 156 11.63 -5.24 6.58
N GLU A 157 11.52 -5.27 5.25
CA GLU A 157 10.65 -6.23 4.58
C GLU A 157 11.35 -7.58 4.51
N THR A 158 10.68 -8.63 5.02
CA THR A 158 11.26 -9.97 5.18
C THR A 158 10.36 -11.06 4.59
N PHE A 159 9.44 -10.75 3.68
CA PHE A 159 8.51 -11.73 3.14
C PHE A 159 9.26 -12.72 2.25
N SER A 160 9.13 -14.01 2.57
CA SER A 160 9.54 -15.09 1.68
C SER A 160 8.40 -15.37 0.71
N VAL A 161 8.63 -15.09 -0.57
CA VAL A 161 7.59 -15.15 -1.61
C VAL A 161 8.12 -15.85 -2.86
N PRO A 162 7.29 -16.66 -3.55
CA PRO A 162 7.71 -17.37 -4.76
C PRO A 162 8.07 -16.43 -5.91
N GLU A 163 7.25 -15.40 -6.11
CA GLU A 163 7.39 -14.46 -7.21
C GLU A 163 7.48 -13.03 -6.69
N ARG A 164 8.57 -12.34 -7.05
CA ARG A 164 8.79 -10.94 -6.74
C ARG A 164 8.87 -10.09 -7.98
N ILE A 165 8.02 -9.08 -8.03
CA ILE A 165 7.90 -8.12 -9.12
C ILE A 165 8.40 -6.75 -8.64
N TYR A 166 9.37 -6.21 -9.37
CA TYR A 166 9.81 -4.83 -9.21
C TYR A 166 9.16 -3.92 -10.25
N LEU A 167 8.45 -2.92 -9.76
CA LEU A 167 7.93 -1.82 -10.57
C LEU A 167 8.90 -0.64 -10.52
N PRO A 168 8.92 0.21 -11.57
CA PRO A 168 9.84 1.33 -11.61
C PRO A 168 9.49 2.34 -10.51
N HIS A 169 10.48 2.63 -9.66
CA HIS A 169 10.37 3.49 -8.48
C HIS A 169 9.94 4.93 -8.79
N TYR A 170 10.14 5.43 -10.02
CA TYR A 170 9.88 6.83 -10.32
C TYR A 170 9.32 7.10 -11.71
N ALA A 171 8.44 8.11 -11.73
CA ALA A 171 8.02 8.85 -12.90
C ALA A 171 9.06 9.89 -13.39
N LEU A 172 10.14 10.08 -12.62
CA LEU A 172 11.14 11.13 -12.77
C LEU A 172 12.55 10.54 -12.66
N PRO A 173 13.52 10.99 -13.46
CA PRO A 173 14.87 10.46 -13.40
C PRO A 173 15.54 11.16 -12.23
N LYS A 174 15.46 10.59 -11.02
CA LYS A 174 16.52 10.88 -10.07
C LYS A 174 17.75 10.17 -10.64
N ALA A 175 18.72 10.97 -11.06
CA ALA A 175 19.91 10.59 -11.81
C ALA A 175 20.88 9.63 -11.06
N ILE A 176 20.38 8.72 -10.23
CA ILE A 176 21.15 7.96 -9.25
C ILE A 176 20.99 6.45 -9.44
N ASP A 177 19.85 5.96 -9.94
CA ASP A 177 19.62 4.51 -10.04
C ASP A 177 20.06 3.99 -11.43
N ILE A 178 21.36 3.91 -11.64
CA ILE A 178 22.00 3.19 -12.77
C ILE A 178 21.94 1.66 -12.61
N GLY A 179 21.34 1.17 -11.52
CA GLY A 179 21.29 -0.23 -11.11
C GLY A 179 19.95 -0.56 -10.44
N LEU A 180 19.56 -1.83 -10.47
CA LEU A 180 18.51 -2.34 -9.58
C LEU A 180 19.03 -2.43 -8.13
N PRO A 181 18.15 -2.37 -7.11
CA PRO A 181 18.55 -2.60 -5.74
C PRO A 181 19.25 -3.95 -5.56
N GLU A 182 20.53 -3.94 -5.16
CA GLU A 182 21.35 -5.15 -5.03
C GLU A 182 20.87 -6.09 -3.92
N ASN A 183 20.13 -5.56 -2.96
CA ASN A 183 19.69 -6.28 -1.77
C ASN A 183 18.31 -6.95 -1.92
N ILE A 184 17.71 -6.92 -3.12
CA ILE A 184 16.43 -7.56 -3.38
C ILE A 184 16.61 -8.56 -4.53
N ARG A 185 16.11 -9.77 -4.33
CA ARG A 185 16.05 -10.79 -5.39
C ARG A 185 14.75 -10.63 -6.16
N PHE A 186 14.83 -10.41 -7.46
CA PHE A 186 13.66 -10.20 -8.31
C PHE A 186 13.50 -11.35 -9.30
N ASN A 187 12.26 -11.78 -9.50
CA ASN A 187 11.92 -12.71 -10.58
C ASN A 187 11.58 -11.92 -11.86
N HIS A 188 10.90 -10.79 -11.67
CA HIS A 188 10.37 -9.95 -12.74
C HIS A 188 10.67 -8.48 -12.48
N VAL A 189 11.10 -7.76 -13.51
CA VAL A 189 11.38 -6.32 -13.45
C VAL A 189 10.67 -5.62 -14.59
N PHE A 190 9.91 -4.57 -14.27
CA PHE A 190 9.21 -3.75 -15.25
C PHE A 190 9.96 -2.44 -15.45
N LEU A 191 10.37 -2.16 -16.69
CA LEU A 191 11.12 -0.96 -17.05
C LEU A 191 10.32 -0.06 -17.98
N PRO A 192 10.34 1.27 -17.78
CA PRO A 192 9.72 2.20 -18.69
C PRO A 192 10.40 2.19 -20.07
N THR A 193 9.57 2.26 -21.11
CA THR A 193 9.98 2.18 -22.53
C THR A 193 10.23 3.53 -23.19
N ARG A 194 9.92 4.65 -22.52
CA ARG A 194 10.03 6.00 -23.10
C ARG A 194 11.24 6.78 -22.58
N PRO A 195 12.11 7.31 -23.45
CA PRO A 195 13.16 8.24 -23.05
C PRO A 195 12.57 9.50 -22.37
N PRO A 196 13.30 10.15 -21.44
CA PRO A 196 14.63 9.81 -20.92
C PRO A 196 14.63 8.68 -19.87
N TYR A 197 13.47 8.09 -19.59
CA TYR A 197 13.28 7.14 -18.49
C TYR A 197 13.71 5.71 -18.82
N THR A 198 14.06 5.39 -20.06
CA THR A 198 14.51 4.04 -20.46
C THR A 198 15.85 3.67 -19.81
N TYR A 199 15.90 2.53 -19.14
CA TYR A 199 17.10 2.03 -18.46
C TYR A 199 17.80 0.92 -19.27
N LYS A 200 18.31 1.24 -20.46
CA LYS A 200 18.97 0.28 -21.38
C LYS A 200 20.11 -0.53 -20.74
N GLN A 201 20.81 0.08 -19.78
CA GLN A 201 21.91 -0.57 -19.05
C GLN A 201 21.42 -1.74 -18.17
N LEU A 202 20.19 -1.64 -17.63
CA LEU A 202 19.60 -2.72 -16.83
C LEU A 202 19.17 -3.90 -17.73
N GLU A 203 18.64 -3.63 -18.92
CA GLU A 203 18.27 -4.67 -19.88
C GLU A 203 19.47 -5.53 -20.31
N GLN A 204 20.67 -4.96 -20.39
CA GLN A 204 21.88 -5.68 -20.75
C GLN A 204 22.48 -6.45 -19.57
N LYS A 205 22.36 -5.92 -18.34
CA LYS A 205 23.00 -6.49 -17.14
C LYS A 205 22.33 -7.77 -16.63
N PHE A 206 21.02 -7.95 -16.84
CA PHE A 206 20.22 -8.96 -16.14
C PHE A 206 19.59 -10.05 -17.04
N GLN A 207 20.08 -10.24 -18.26
CA GLN A 207 19.44 -11.09 -19.28
C GLN A 207 19.26 -12.57 -18.90
N GLU A 208 20.11 -13.10 -18.01
CA GLU A 208 20.13 -14.54 -17.72
C GLU A 208 19.42 -14.93 -16.40
N GLU A 209 19.20 -13.99 -15.48
CA GLU A 209 18.64 -14.29 -14.14
C GLU A 209 17.25 -13.71 -13.89
N ILE A 210 16.84 -12.66 -14.64
CA ILE A 210 15.63 -11.88 -14.34
C ILE A 210 14.84 -11.64 -15.62
N LYS A 211 13.51 -11.80 -15.57
CA LYS A 211 12.64 -11.44 -16.70
C LYS A 211 12.38 -9.94 -16.71
N VAL A 212 12.90 -9.26 -17.71
CA VAL A 212 12.70 -7.81 -17.91
C VAL A 212 11.53 -7.56 -18.86
N HIS A 213 10.59 -6.71 -18.43
CA HIS A 213 9.37 -6.36 -19.15
C HIS A 213 9.37 -4.88 -19.50
N SER A 214 9.24 -4.59 -20.78
CA SER A 214 9.09 -3.23 -21.30
C SER A 214 7.65 -2.75 -21.10
N VAL A 215 7.44 -1.67 -20.34
CA VAL A 215 6.11 -1.06 -20.12
C VAL A 215 6.02 0.42 -20.49
N GLY A 216 4.82 0.83 -20.88
CA GLY A 216 4.47 2.24 -21.04
C GLY A 216 4.36 2.95 -19.69
N TYR A 217 4.46 4.28 -19.70
CA TYR A 217 4.19 5.07 -18.52
C TYR A 217 2.68 5.13 -18.25
N PRO A 218 2.23 4.97 -16.99
CA PRO A 218 0.89 5.41 -16.60
C PRO A 218 0.78 6.92 -16.91
N LYS A 219 -0.27 7.30 -17.64
CA LYS A 219 -0.63 8.71 -17.85
C LYS A 219 -1.43 9.23 -16.67
#